data_AF-A0A537JK70-F1
#
_entry.id   AF-A0A537JK70-F1
#
_cell.length_a   1.000
_cell.length_b   1.000
_cell.length_c   1.000
_cell.angle_alpha   90.00
_cell.angle_beta   90.00
_cell.angle_gamma   90.00
#
_symmetry.space_group_name_H-M   'P 1'
#
loop_
_entity.id
_entity.type
_entity.pdbx_description
1 polymer ?
#
loop_
_entity_poly.entity_id
_entity_poly.type
_entity_poly.pdbx_seq_one_letter_code
_entity_poly.pdbx_strand_id
1 'polypeptide(L)'
;MKISITIFLFLVSLFCAAQMEMSYGGYYVSVPDSNSMSMFKYYLRFYPDGTVIGVTTAGKPTNLIPWFKKENNTPSKGKYTLTDSTIKFSMTSEQGEVNYMGRLTSENKLVLNVKSLINKYEAKEEYGFMKMEAIKTLKVDSQ
;
A
#
# COMPACT_ATOMS: atom_id res chain seq x y z
N MET A 1 -8.86 -62.71 7.37
CA MET A 1 -7.61 -61.98 7.65
C MET A 1 -7.86 -60.49 7.45
N LYS A 2 -7.85 -59.70 8.54
CA LYS A 2 -7.98 -58.24 8.51
C LYS A 2 -6.56 -57.67 8.61
N ILE A 3 -6.08 -56.98 7.57
CA ILE A 3 -4.82 -56.23 7.64
C ILE A 3 -5.17 -54.78 7.97
N SER A 4 -4.75 -54.42 9.17
CA SER A 4 -4.78 -53.09 9.77
C SER A 4 -3.86 -52.12 9.03
N ILE A 5 -4.37 -50.90 8.83
CA ILE A 5 -3.69 -49.61 9.04
C ILE A 5 -2.23 -49.54 8.55
N THR A 6 -2.03 -49.03 7.34
CA THR A 6 -0.84 -48.24 7.03
C THR A 6 -1.26 -46.78 7.05
N ILE A 7 -0.98 -46.16 8.20
CA ILE A 7 -0.88 -44.73 8.41
C ILE A 7 -0.15 -44.10 7.23
N PHE A 8 -0.89 -43.45 6.34
CA PHE A 8 -0.32 -42.46 5.45
C PHE A 8 -0.59 -41.10 6.09
N LEU A 9 0.15 -40.87 7.17
CA LEU A 9 0.43 -39.53 7.68
C LEU A 9 1.21 -38.81 6.58
N PHE A 10 0.49 -38.30 5.58
CA PHE A 10 0.98 -37.18 4.80
C PHE A 10 1.09 -36.05 5.80
N LEU A 11 2.27 -35.95 6.42
CA LEU A 11 2.84 -34.70 6.90
C LEU A 11 2.83 -33.76 5.69
N VAL A 12 1.68 -33.14 5.44
CA VAL A 12 1.64 -31.86 4.75
C VAL A 12 2.42 -30.96 5.68
N SER A 13 3.70 -30.81 5.37
CA SER A 13 4.55 -29.82 5.99
C SER A 13 3.89 -28.48 5.74
N LEU A 14 3.10 -28.03 6.71
CA LEU A 14 2.72 -26.64 6.84
C LEU A 14 4.03 -25.88 7.11
N PHE A 15 4.79 -25.65 6.05
CA PHE A 15 5.52 -24.40 5.94
C PHE A 15 4.45 -23.33 5.84
N CYS A 16 3.90 -22.96 6.99
CA CYS A 16 3.15 -21.74 7.16
C CYS A 16 4.19 -20.63 7.07
N ALA A 17 4.64 -20.33 5.85
CA ALA A 17 5.37 -19.11 5.61
C ALA A 17 4.44 -17.99 6.06
N ALA A 18 4.89 -17.18 7.02
CA ALA A 18 4.11 -16.05 7.50
C ALA A 18 3.84 -15.13 6.31
N GLN A 19 2.64 -15.24 5.73
CA GLN A 19 2.22 -14.40 4.64
C GLN A 19 2.13 -12.98 5.17
N MET A 20 2.81 -12.03 4.52
CA MET A 20 2.68 -10.66 4.95
C MET A 20 1.33 -10.11 4.50
N GLU A 21 0.79 -9.22 5.33
CA GLU A 21 -0.49 -8.57 5.05
C GLU A 21 -0.30 -7.07 4.89
N MET A 22 -1.00 -6.49 3.92
CA MET A 22 -1.07 -5.04 3.76
C MET A 22 -1.82 -4.41 4.93
N SER A 23 -1.35 -3.27 5.39
CA SER A 23 -2.08 -2.47 6.38
C SER A 23 -3.15 -1.59 5.72
N TYR A 24 -4.41 -1.78 6.10
CA TYR A 24 -5.56 -1.07 5.51
C TYR A 24 -6.08 0.10 6.36
N GLY A 25 -5.68 0.19 7.64
CA GLY A 25 -6.13 1.21 8.59
C GLY A 25 -5.43 2.57 8.46
N GLY A 26 -4.81 2.86 7.32
CA GLY A 26 -3.92 4.01 7.17
C GLY A 26 -3.51 4.28 5.73
N TYR A 27 -2.37 4.93 5.57
CA TYR A 27 -1.74 5.22 4.30
C TYR A 27 -0.23 5.08 4.41
N TYR A 28 0.42 4.77 3.30
CA TYR A 28 1.86 4.73 3.16
C TYR A 28 2.31 6.08 2.60
N VAL A 29 3.38 6.65 3.15
CA VAL A 29 3.93 7.94 2.72
C VAL A 29 5.39 7.78 2.34
N SER A 30 5.79 8.39 1.22
CA SER A 30 7.17 8.38 0.75
C SER A 30 8.12 8.95 1.81
N VAL A 31 9.20 8.22 2.09
CA VAL A 31 10.31 8.69 2.90
C VAL A 31 11.20 9.55 2.00
N PRO A 32 11.49 10.81 2.37
CA PRO A 32 12.41 11.64 1.59
C PRO A 32 13.78 10.98 1.55
N ASP A 33 14.41 10.96 0.38
CA ASP A 33 15.83 10.68 0.30
C ASP A 33 16.60 11.79 1.03
N SER A 34 17.65 11.44 1.77
CA SER A 34 18.43 12.40 2.57
C SER A 34 19.03 13.56 1.74
N ASN A 35 19.16 13.36 0.43
CA ASN A 35 19.66 14.34 -0.52
C ASN A 35 18.55 15.12 -1.27
N SER A 36 17.27 14.86 -0.99
CA SER A 36 16.13 15.46 -1.69
C SER A 36 15.21 16.21 -0.73
N MET A 37 15.30 17.54 -0.75
CA MET A 37 14.42 18.42 0.01
C MET A 37 13.12 18.71 -0.77
N SER A 38 12.45 17.64 -1.23
CA SER A 38 11.18 17.77 -1.94
C SER A 38 10.07 18.19 -0.96
N MET A 39 9.36 19.26 -1.31
CA MET A 39 8.16 19.69 -0.57
C MET A 39 6.95 18.78 -0.84
N PHE A 40 7.05 17.91 -1.85
CA PHE A 40 5.99 16.98 -2.24
C PHE A 40 6.21 15.62 -1.61
N LYS A 41 5.11 15.01 -1.15
CA LYS A 41 5.08 13.62 -0.70
C LYS A 41 4.12 12.82 -1.54
N TYR A 42 4.46 11.56 -1.73
CA TYR A 42 3.62 10.57 -2.38
C TYR A 42 2.89 9.77 -1.31
N TYR A 43 1.58 9.68 -1.44
CA TYR A 43 0.72 8.93 -0.53
C TYR A 43 0.07 7.78 -1.28
N LEU A 44 0.08 6.60 -0.67
CA LEU A 44 -0.57 5.39 -1.17
C LEU A 44 -1.53 4.85 -0.11
N ARG A 45 -2.68 4.36 -0.53
CA ARG A 45 -3.62 3.67 0.36
C ARG A 45 -4.18 2.43 -0.31
N PHE A 46 -4.11 1.33 0.42
CA PHE A 46 -4.53 0.01 -0.01
C PHE A 46 -5.85 -0.38 0.65
N TYR A 47 -6.64 -1.18 -0.03
CA TYR A 47 -7.94 -1.67 0.44
C TYR A 47 -8.01 -3.19 0.31
N PRO A 48 -8.75 -3.89 1.20
CA PRO A 48 -8.86 -5.35 1.17
C PRO A 48 -9.39 -5.92 -0.16
N ASP A 49 -10.09 -5.12 -0.97
CA ASP A 49 -10.65 -5.51 -2.27
C ASP A 49 -9.62 -5.44 -3.43
N GLY A 50 -8.33 -5.36 -3.11
CA GLY A 50 -7.24 -5.24 -4.08
C GLY A 50 -7.13 -3.86 -4.72
N THR A 51 -7.88 -2.85 -4.25
CA THR A 51 -7.76 -1.48 -4.75
C THR A 51 -6.59 -0.76 -4.11
N VAL A 52 -5.85 0.00 -4.91
CA VAL A 52 -4.87 0.99 -4.45
C VAL A 52 -5.24 2.36 -4.99
N ILE A 53 -5.07 3.38 -4.16
CA ILE A 53 -5.15 4.78 -4.59
C ILE A 53 -3.87 5.51 -4.21
N GLY A 54 -3.54 6.56 -4.95
CA GLY A 54 -2.43 7.41 -4.58
C GLY A 54 -2.55 8.84 -5.09
N VAL A 55 -1.81 9.72 -4.43
CA VAL A 55 -1.76 11.14 -4.76
C VAL A 55 -0.40 11.73 -4.38
N THR A 56 0.04 12.69 -5.18
CA THR A 56 1.20 13.52 -4.88
C THR A 56 0.69 14.88 -4.43
N THR A 57 1.09 15.33 -3.23
CA THR A 57 0.65 16.64 -2.73
C THR A 57 1.71 17.27 -1.83
N ALA A 58 1.74 18.60 -1.86
CA ALA A 58 2.43 19.42 -0.89
C ALA A 58 1.45 19.77 0.23
N GLY A 59 1.76 19.43 1.48
CA GLY A 59 0.90 19.76 2.61
C GLY A 59 0.97 18.77 3.77
N LYS A 60 0.33 19.15 4.88
CA LYS A 60 0.20 18.31 6.08
C LYS A 60 -0.81 17.18 5.84
N PRO A 61 -0.58 15.97 6.37
CA PRO A 61 -1.51 14.85 6.22
C PRO A 61 -2.94 15.12 6.73
N THR A 62 -3.12 16.08 7.65
CA THR A 62 -4.44 16.47 8.16
C THR A 62 -5.40 16.95 7.06
N ASN A 63 -4.87 17.57 6.01
CA ASN A 63 -5.68 18.08 4.89
C ASN A 63 -5.98 16.98 3.85
N LEU A 64 -5.26 15.86 3.90
CA LEU A 64 -5.38 14.74 2.96
C LEU A 64 -6.54 13.80 3.34
N ILE A 65 -6.66 13.48 4.63
CA ILE A 65 -7.57 12.44 5.15
C ILE A 65 -9.03 12.59 4.70
N PRO A 66 -9.65 13.80 4.68
CA PRO A 66 -11.07 13.93 4.35
C PRO A 66 -11.42 13.42 2.95
N TRP A 67 -10.53 13.62 1.97
CA TRP A 67 -10.77 13.30 0.56
C TRP A 67 -9.90 12.16 0.02
N PHE A 68 -8.92 11.65 0.76
CA PHE A 68 -8.09 10.53 0.33
C PHE A 68 -8.76 9.16 0.55
N LYS A 69 -9.82 8.93 -0.24
CA LYS A 69 -10.70 7.76 -0.20
C LYS A 69 -10.98 7.27 -1.63
N LYS A 70 -11.22 5.97 -1.80
CA LYS A 70 -11.39 5.35 -3.14
C LYS A 70 -12.67 5.78 -3.84
N GLU A 71 -13.65 6.28 -3.09
CA GLU A 71 -14.91 6.82 -3.59
C GLU A 71 -14.72 8.17 -4.28
N ASN A 72 -13.62 8.89 -4.01
CA ASN A 72 -13.34 10.18 -4.63
C ASN A 72 -12.62 10.03 -5.96
N ASN A 73 -12.80 11.01 -6.85
CA ASN A 73 -12.21 11.00 -8.19
C ASN A 73 -10.81 11.63 -8.26
N THR A 74 -10.41 12.41 -7.26
CA THR A 74 -9.13 13.10 -7.24
C THR A 74 -7.91 12.16 -7.18
N PRO A 75 -7.88 11.11 -6.34
CA PRO A 75 -6.75 10.20 -6.31
C PRO A 75 -6.69 9.31 -7.55
N SER A 76 -5.50 9.10 -8.10
CA SER A 76 -5.27 8.06 -9.11
C SER A 76 -5.56 6.69 -8.51
N LYS A 77 -6.12 5.79 -9.32
CA LYS A 77 -6.60 4.48 -8.85
C LYS A 77 -5.91 3.36 -9.62
N GLY A 78 -5.85 2.20 -8.97
CA GLY A 78 -5.23 1.00 -9.52
C GLY A 78 -5.68 -0.26 -8.80
N LYS A 79 -5.15 -1.39 -9.25
CA LYS A 79 -5.27 -2.68 -8.59
C LYS A 79 -3.89 -3.18 -8.18
N TYR A 80 -3.82 -3.78 -6.99
CA TYR A 80 -2.59 -4.37 -6.48
C TYR A 80 -2.75 -5.86 -6.23
N THR A 81 -1.61 -6.55 -6.27
CA THR A 81 -1.46 -7.90 -5.77
C THR A 81 -0.35 -7.92 -4.72
N LEU A 82 -0.54 -8.71 -3.67
CA LEU A 82 0.49 -9.02 -2.68
C LEU A 82 0.57 -10.54 -2.57
N THR A 83 1.74 -11.10 -2.86
CA THR A 83 2.02 -12.54 -2.71
C THR A 83 3.29 -12.69 -1.90
N ASP A 84 3.20 -13.39 -0.77
CA ASP A 84 4.21 -13.47 0.27
C ASP A 84 4.58 -12.07 0.80
N SER A 85 5.61 -11.45 0.21
CA SER A 85 6.04 -10.07 0.48
C SER A 85 6.08 -9.22 -0.78
N THR A 86 5.91 -9.82 -1.97
CA THR A 86 6.04 -9.13 -3.25
C THR A 86 4.76 -8.40 -3.59
N ILE A 87 4.87 -7.08 -3.77
CA ILE A 87 3.75 -6.22 -4.16
C ILE A 87 3.94 -5.71 -5.59
N LYS A 88 2.85 -5.72 -6.36
CA LYS A 88 2.79 -5.17 -7.71
C LYS A 88 1.49 -4.40 -7.89
N PHE A 89 1.58 -3.23 -8.50
CA PHE A 89 0.42 -2.45 -8.92
C PHE A 89 0.81 -1.44 -9.99
N SER A 90 -0.19 -0.96 -10.71
CA SER A 90 -0.06 0.23 -11.54
C SER A 90 -1.11 1.25 -11.14
N MET A 91 -0.79 2.51 -11.36
CA MET A 91 -1.73 3.61 -11.17
C MET A 91 -1.88 4.34 -12.50
N THR A 92 -3.12 4.55 -12.90
CA THR A 92 -3.45 5.27 -14.13
C THR A 92 -4.07 6.61 -13.78
N SER A 93 -3.61 7.66 -14.46
CA SER A 93 -4.24 8.98 -14.50
C SER A 93 -4.42 9.41 -15.97
N GLU A 94 -5.01 10.58 -16.19
CA GLU A 94 -5.15 11.16 -17.53
C GLU A 94 -3.80 11.38 -18.22
N GLN A 95 -2.72 11.55 -17.46
CA GLN A 95 -1.37 11.76 -17.98
C GLN A 95 -0.69 10.45 -18.39
N GLY A 96 -1.22 9.30 -17.97
CA GLY A 96 -0.73 7.97 -18.32
C GLY A 96 -0.56 7.06 -17.10
N GLU A 97 0.31 6.07 -17.24
CA GLU A 97 0.46 4.97 -16.28
C GLU A 97 1.84 4.97 -15.60
N VAL A 98 1.83 4.68 -14.31
CA VAL A 98 3.03 4.47 -13.50
C VAL A 98 2.97 3.08 -12.87
N ASN A 99 4.02 2.30 -13.10
CA ASN A 99 4.16 0.93 -12.61
C ASN A 99 4.99 0.88 -11.34
N TYR A 100 4.54 0.08 -10.38
CA TYR A 100 5.19 -0.11 -9.09
C TYR A 100 5.40 -1.61 -8.85
N MET A 101 6.63 -1.99 -8.52
CA MET A 101 6.95 -3.35 -8.13
C MET A 101 7.98 -3.35 -7.01
N GLY A 102 7.74 -4.13 -5.97
CA GLY A 102 8.68 -4.20 -4.86
C GLY A 102 8.24 -5.16 -3.78
N ARG A 103 8.55 -4.80 -2.54
CA ARG A 103 8.25 -5.63 -1.38
C ARG A 103 7.67 -4.85 -0.21
N LEU A 104 6.80 -5.51 0.55
CA LEU A 104 6.46 -5.15 1.92
C LEU A 104 7.52 -5.75 2.85
N THR A 105 7.97 -5.00 3.84
CA THR A 105 8.98 -5.40 4.84
C THR A 105 8.34 -5.73 6.18
N SER A 106 9.00 -6.54 7.03
CA SER A 106 8.51 -6.92 8.37
C SER A 106 8.18 -5.71 9.25
N GLU A 107 8.80 -4.57 8.99
CA GLU A 107 8.55 -3.30 9.68
C GLU A 107 7.40 -2.49 9.07
N ASN A 108 6.58 -3.11 8.22
CA ASN A 108 5.44 -2.50 7.53
C ASN A 108 5.84 -1.29 6.65
N LYS A 109 7.00 -1.38 6.00
CA LYS A 109 7.45 -0.41 4.97
C LYS A 109 7.37 -1.02 3.59
N LEU A 110 7.06 -0.20 2.59
CA LEU A 110 7.16 -0.57 1.19
C LEU A 110 8.50 -0.10 0.64
N VAL A 111 9.15 -0.98 -0.12
CA VAL A 111 10.32 -0.63 -0.92
C VAL A 111 9.97 -0.95 -2.37
N LEU A 112 9.78 0.09 -3.19
CA LEU A 112 9.21 -0.01 -4.52
C LEU A 112 10.21 0.48 -5.57
N ASN A 113 10.30 -0.24 -6.68
CA ASN A 113 10.81 0.29 -7.93
C ASN A 113 9.63 0.90 -8.68
N VAL A 114 9.76 2.18 -9.00
CA VAL A 114 8.76 3.00 -9.69
C VAL A 114 9.23 3.21 -11.12
N LYS A 115 8.34 2.95 -12.08
CA LYS A 115 8.59 3.18 -13.51
C LYS A 115 7.43 3.94 -14.12
N SER A 116 7.68 5.19 -14.46
CA SER A 116 6.72 6.05 -15.16
C SER A 116 6.77 5.78 -16.66
N LEU A 117 5.64 5.34 -17.23
CA LEU A 117 5.54 5.19 -18.69
C LEU A 117 5.36 6.54 -19.41
N ILE A 118 5.06 7.59 -18.64
CA ILE A 118 4.78 8.96 -19.11
C ILE A 118 6.07 9.67 -19.53
N ASN A 119 7.10 9.67 -18.67
CA ASN A 119 8.34 10.43 -18.87
C ASN A 119 9.61 9.57 -18.75
N LYS A 120 9.47 8.24 -18.72
CA LYS A 120 10.57 7.28 -18.56
C LYS A 120 11.35 7.43 -17.25
N TYR A 121 10.80 8.13 -16.26
CA TYR A 121 11.35 8.20 -14.92
C TYR A 121 11.38 6.81 -14.28
N GLU A 122 12.51 6.47 -13.67
CA GLU A 122 12.69 5.26 -12.87
C GLU A 122 13.38 5.61 -11.56
N ALA A 123 12.86 5.10 -10.45
CA ALA A 123 13.45 5.31 -9.14
C ALA A 123 13.14 4.16 -8.19
N LYS A 124 13.92 4.09 -7.12
CA LYS A 124 13.62 3.26 -5.95
C LYS A 124 13.10 4.17 -4.85
N GLU A 125 11.93 3.87 -4.32
CA GLU A 125 11.25 4.68 -3.32
C GLU A 125 10.87 3.84 -2.11
N GLU A 126 11.03 4.41 -0.92
CA GLU A 126 10.61 3.80 0.33
C GLU A 126 9.37 4.51 0.89
N TYR A 127 8.45 3.74 1.46
CA TYR A 127 7.26 4.28 2.09
C TYR A 127 7.06 3.73 3.49
N GLY A 128 6.79 4.63 4.45
CA GLY A 128 6.42 4.27 5.82
C GLY A 128 4.91 4.29 6.01
N PHE A 129 4.38 3.35 6.80
CA PHE A 129 2.96 3.33 7.16
C PHE A 129 2.61 4.36 8.23
N MET A 130 1.52 5.08 8.02
CA MET A 130 0.90 5.98 8.99
C MET A 130 -0.55 5.58 9.21
N LYS A 131 -0.92 5.36 10.48
CA LYS A 131 -2.30 5.06 10.86
C LYS A 131 -3.19 6.27 10.61
N MET A 132 -4.39 6.05 10.09
CA MET A 132 -5.40 7.10 9.97
C MET A 132 -6.02 7.28 11.35
N GLU A 133 -5.58 8.28 12.11
CA GLU A 133 -6.25 8.62 13.35
C GLU A 133 -7.66 9.12 13.05
N ALA A 134 -8.65 8.60 13.76
CA ALA A 134 -10.00 9.09 13.67
C ALA A 134 -10.00 10.54 14.14
N ILE A 135 -10.33 11.48 13.25
CA ILE A 135 -10.71 12.83 13.67
C ILE A 135 -11.91 12.62 14.58
N LYS A 136 -11.73 12.79 15.91
CA LYS A 136 -12.87 12.97 16.81
C LYS A 136 -13.57 14.22 16.30
N THR A 137 -14.69 14.03 15.60
CA THR A 137 -15.60 15.12 15.28
C THR A 137 -16.03 15.71 16.62
N LEU A 138 -15.39 16.80 17.04
CA LEU A 138 -15.98 17.68 18.03
C LEU A 138 -17.24 18.19 17.35
N LYS A 139 -18.36 17.56 17.65
CA LYS A 139 -19.66 18.19 17.48
C LYS A 139 -19.58 19.45 18.32
N VAL A 140 -19.39 20.58 17.67
CA VAL A 140 -19.70 21.87 18.26
C VAL A 140 -21.22 21.90 18.23
N ASP A 141 -21.83 21.43 19.31
CA ASP A 141 -23.24 21.67 19.55
C ASP A 141 -23.39 23.19 19.67
N SER A 142 -23.93 23.80 18.61
CA SER A 142 -24.33 25.20 18.61
C SER A 142 -25.49 25.36 19.60
N GLN A 143 -25.23 26.12 20.67
CA GLN A 143 -26.27 26.73 21.51
C GLN A 143 -26.99 27.83 20.74
#